data_AF-A0A2S3X1T3-F1
#
_entry.id   AF-A0A2S3X1T3-F1
#
_cell.length_a   1.000
_cell.length_b   1.000
_cell.length_c   1.000
_cell.angle_alpha   90.00
_cell.angle_beta   90.00
_cell.angle_gamma   90.00
#
_symmetry.space_group_name_H-M   'P 1'
#
loop_
_entity.id
_entity.type
_entity.pdbx_description
1 polymer ?
#
loop_
_entity_poly.entity_id
_entity_poly.type
_entity_poly.pdbx_seq_one_letter_code
_entity_poly.pdbx_strand_id
1 'polypeptide(L)'
;MNILASMALRRARGQLNSVQSRAAGSQSTPAVATTIAPATKDVVITGPINRYMFLQGREWAIDMVASLRAAPVELVVERLTGATEGRPGSYAAGIQSVVDELKNADATGQAEEENLTSQVGRKE
;
A
#
# COMPACT_ATOMS: atom_id res chain seq x y z
N MET A 1 9.18 50.28 23.90
CA MET A 1 8.29 50.34 22.72
C MET A 1 8.40 49.08 21.87
N ASN A 2 7.90 47.91 22.34
CA ASN A 2 8.04 46.61 21.63
C ASN A 2 6.71 45.87 21.39
N ILE A 3 5.58 46.59 21.49
CA ILE A 3 4.24 45.98 21.42
C ILE A 3 3.73 45.94 19.96
N LEU A 4 4.04 46.96 19.14
CA LEU A 4 3.64 46.97 17.73
C LEU A 4 4.34 45.88 16.90
N ALA A 5 5.65 45.67 17.12
CA ALA A 5 6.42 44.68 16.37
C ALA A 5 5.98 43.22 16.67
N SER A 6 5.59 42.95 17.93
CA SER A 6 5.09 41.63 18.34
C SER A 6 3.67 41.35 17.82
N MET A 7 2.82 42.37 17.67
CA MET A 7 1.52 42.24 17.02
C MET A 7 1.63 41.98 15.50
N ALA A 8 2.57 42.64 14.81
CA ALA A 8 2.81 42.43 13.39
C ALA A 8 3.25 40.98 13.07
N LEU A 9 4.16 40.43 13.88
CA LEU A 9 4.66 39.05 13.68
C LEU A 9 3.58 37.99 13.95
N ARG A 10 2.70 38.20 14.94
CA ARG A 10 1.59 37.28 15.24
C ARG A 10 0.54 37.27 14.11
N ARG A 11 0.29 38.42 13.47
CA ARG A 11 -0.62 38.51 12.32
C ARG A 11 -0.08 37.79 11.08
N ALA A 12 1.23 37.87 10.85
CA ALA A 12 1.89 37.19 9.73
C ALA A 12 1.81 35.65 9.84
N ARG A 13 1.90 35.08 11.05
CA ARG A 13 1.80 33.63 11.26
C ARG A 13 0.38 33.06 11.16
N GLY A 14 -0.65 33.86 11.45
CA GLY A 14 -2.05 33.41 11.42
C GLY A 14 -2.63 33.16 10.02
N GLN A 15 -2.02 33.70 8.97
CA GLN A 15 -2.51 33.62 7.59
C GLN A 15 -2.10 32.34 6.84
N LEU A 16 -1.10 31.59 7.34
CA LEU A 16 -0.66 30.35 6.68
C LEU A 16 -1.61 29.17 6.91
N ASN A 17 -2.53 29.26 7.87
CA ASN A 17 -3.44 28.18 8.23
C ASN A 17 -4.89 28.39 7.72
N SER A 18 -5.19 29.46 6.96
CA SER A 18 -6.58 29.81 6.58
C SER A 18 -6.96 29.49 5.13
N VAL A 19 -6.25 28.57 4.45
CA VAL A 19 -6.61 28.11 3.09
C VAL A 19 -6.75 26.59 3.06
N GLN A 20 -7.57 26.05 3.95
CA GLN A 20 -8.10 24.68 3.86
C GLN A 20 -9.59 24.71 4.22
N SER A 21 -10.40 25.32 3.34
CA SER A 21 -11.86 25.27 3.45
C SER A 21 -12.50 25.49 2.09
N ARG A 22 -12.34 24.51 1.19
CA ARG A 22 -13.29 24.22 0.10
C ARG A 22 -12.87 22.95 -0.66
N ALA A 23 -13.28 21.79 -0.15
CA ALA A 23 -13.58 20.57 -0.93
C ALA A 23 -13.98 19.44 0.03
N ALA A 24 -15.17 19.50 0.63
CA ALA A 24 -15.79 18.34 1.25
C ALA A 24 -17.29 18.55 1.43
N GLY A 25 -18.08 17.64 0.88
CA GLY A 25 -19.55 17.59 0.94
C GLY A 25 -20.08 17.27 -0.44
N SER A 26 -20.62 16.09 -0.75
CA SER A 26 -21.09 14.95 0.04
C SER A 26 -20.98 13.73 -0.91
N GLN A 27 -20.75 12.49 -0.48
CA GLN A 27 -21.80 11.64 0.10
C GLN A 27 -21.17 10.49 0.88
N SER A 28 -21.51 10.39 2.17
CA SER A 28 -21.48 9.15 2.93
C SER A 28 -22.85 8.48 2.78
N THR A 29 -22.86 7.19 2.44
CA THR A 29 -24.00 6.28 2.65
C THR A 29 -23.58 5.18 3.63
N PRO A 30 -24.53 4.61 4.38
CA PRO A 30 -24.26 3.94 5.65
C PRO A 30 -23.75 2.51 5.45
N ALA A 31 -22.96 2.07 6.43
CA ALA A 31 -22.48 0.71 6.58
C ALA A 31 -23.67 -0.28 6.65
N VAL A 32 -23.74 -1.16 5.66
CA VAL A 32 -24.45 -2.44 5.76
C VAL A 32 -23.38 -3.52 5.73
N ALA A 33 -23.26 -4.23 6.86
CA ALA A 33 -22.48 -5.45 6.92
C ALA A 33 -23.13 -6.48 5.98
N THR A 34 -22.42 -6.85 4.93
CA THR A 34 -22.73 -8.03 4.13
C THR A 34 -21.41 -8.77 3.91
N THR A 35 -21.31 -9.94 4.52
CA THR A 35 -20.32 -10.97 4.19
C THR A 35 -20.36 -11.22 2.68
N ILE A 36 -19.33 -10.77 1.96
CA ILE A 36 -19.08 -11.18 0.58
C ILE A 36 -17.57 -11.40 0.48
N ALA A 37 -17.22 -12.60 0.02
CA ALA A 37 -15.87 -13.12 -0.21
C ALA A 37 -14.91 -12.08 -0.82
N PRO A 38 -13.58 -12.23 -0.63
CA PRO A 38 -12.60 -11.32 -1.23
C PRO A 38 -12.68 -11.42 -2.76
N ALA A 39 -13.51 -10.56 -3.34
CA ALA A 39 -13.48 -10.30 -4.76
C ALA A 39 -12.22 -9.48 -5.01
N THR A 40 -11.16 -10.15 -5.44
CA THR A 40 -9.97 -9.53 -6.00
C THR A 40 -10.39 -8.70 -7.20
N LYS A 41 -10.77 -7.44 -6.95
CA LYS A 41 -11.06 -6.48 -8.01
C LYS A 41 -9.73 -6.18 -8.69
N ASP A 42 -9.60 -6.61 -9.94
CA ASP A 42 -8.46 -6.27 -10.76
C ASP A 42 -8.34 -4.75 -10.83
N VAL A 43 -7.19 -4.24 -10.38
CA VAL A 43 -6.85 -2.83 -10.49
C VAL A 43 -6.60 -2.55 -11.97
N VAL A 44 -7.60 -2.01 -12.66
CA VAL A 44 -7.44 -1.60 -14.05
C VAL A 44 -6.60 -0.33 -14.11
N ILE A 45 -5.32 -0.48 -14.44
CA ILE A 45 -4.38 0.64 -14.60
C ILE A 45 -4.63 1.27 -15.97
N THR A 46 -5.35 2.39 -16.01
CA THR A 46 -5.64 3.14 -17.25
C THR A 46 -4.64 4.28 -17.47
N GLY A 47 -4.14 4.41 -18.71
CA GLY A 47 -3.27 5.52 -19.15
C GLY A 47 -1.76 5.31 -18.93
N PRO A 48 -0.92 6.31 -19.30
CA PRO A 48 0.53 6.24 -19.09
C PRO A 48 0.86 6.11 -17.60
N ILE A 49 1.74 5.15 -17.25
CA ILE A 49 2.14 4.96 -15.85
C ILE A 49 2.96 6.16 -15.38
N ASN A 50 2.47 6.83 -14.34
CA ASN A 50 3.28 7.82 -13.63
C ASN A 50 4.38 7.10 -12.83
N ARG A 51 5.63 7.22 -13.30
CA ARG A 51 6.79 6.53 -12.71
C ARG A 51 7.04 6.92 -11.25
N TYR A 52 6.78 8.17 -10.87
CA TYR A 52 6.93 8.61 -9.48
C TYR A 52 5.95 7.88 -8.56
N MET A 53 4.67 7.85 -8.92
CA MET A 53 3.65 7.16 -8.11
C MET A 53 3.88 5.65 -8.07
N PHE A 54 4.34 5.06 -9.17
CA PHE A 54 4.74 3.66 -9.21
C PHE A 54 5.85 3.35 -8.20
N LEU A 55 6.94 4.13 -8.21
CA LEU A 55 8.05 3.92 -7.29
C LEU A 55 7.62 4.16 -5.84
N GLN A 56 6.80 5.17 -5.59
CA GLN A 56 6.25 5.45 -4.26
C GLN A 56 5.39 4.29 -3.74
N GLY A 57 4.55 3.70 -4.59
CA GLY A 57 3.74 2.53 -4.23
C GLY A 57 4.60 1.30 -3.95
N ARG A 58 5.66 1.11 -4.73
CA ARG A 58 6.61 0.00 -4.56
C ARG A 58 7.44 0.14 -3.28
N GLU A 59 7.98 1.32 -2.99
CA GLU A 59 8.74 1.60 -1.76
C GLU A 59 7.89 1.34 -0.52
N TRP A 60 6.65 1.87 -0.51
CA TRP A 60 5.72 1.64 0.58
C TRP A 60 5.39 0.15 0.78
N ALA A 61 5.22 -0.60 -0.32
CA ALA A 61 4.96 -2.04 -0.25
C ALA A 61 6.17 -2.81 0.32
N ILE A 62 7.39 -2.45 -0.07
CA ILE A 62 8.63 -3.04 0.47
C ILE A 62 8.73 -2.79 1.98
N ASP A 63 8.47 -1.56 2.43
CA ASP A 63 8.47 -1.22 3.85
C ASP A 63 7.43 -2.04 4.63
N MET A 64 6.24 -2.23 4.05
CA MET A 64 5.20 -3.07 4.65
C MET A 64 5.63 -4.53 4.76
N VAL A 65 6.21 -5.10 3.72
CA VAL A 65 6.75 -6.48 3.74
C VAL A 65 7.84 -6.61 4.80
N ALA A 66 8.76 -5.66 4.87
CA ALA A 66 9.83 -5.64 5.86
C ALA A 66 9.29 -5.59 7.30
N SER A 67 8.20 -4.83 7.53
CA SER A 67 7.51 -4.76 8.83
C SER A 67 6.78 -6.05 9.21
N LEU A 68 6.37 -6.85 8.21
CA LEU A 68 5.59 -8.07 8.37
C LEU A 68 6.39 -9.35 8.09
N ARG A 69 7.73 -9.29 8.15
CA ARG A 69 8.62 -10.42 7.83
C ARG A 69 8.37 -11.73 8.58
N ALA A 70 7.66 -11.68 9.71
CA ALA A 70 7.30 -12.84 10.52
C ALA A 70 5.88 -13.37 10.24
N ALA A 71 5.12 -12.68 9.39
CA ALA A 71 3.77 -13.06 9.00
C ALA A 71 3.80 -13.99 7.78
N PRO A 72 2.78 -14.85 7.60
CA PRO A 72 2.66 -15.68 6.42
C PRO A 72 2.46 -14.82 5.16
N VAL A 73 3.03 -15.26 4.04
CA VAL A 73 3.01 -14.55 2.75
C VAL A 73 1.59 -14.24 2.29
N GLU A 74 0.66 -15.18 2.46
CA GLU A 74 -0.76 -15.00 2.10
C GLU A 74 -1.40 -13.77 2.77
N LEU A 75 -1.13 -13.59 4.06
CA LEU A 75 -1.64 -12.46 4.85
C LEU A 75 -1.02 -11.14 4.37
N VAL A 76 0.27 -11.16 4.03
CA VAL A 76 0.97 -9.99 3.48
C VAL A 76 0.37 -9.60 2.13
N VAL A 77 0.11 -10.58 1.26
CA VAL A 77 -0.52 -10.37 -0.06
C VAL A 77 -1.94 -9.81 0.08
N GLU A 78 -2.75 -10.36 0.98
CA GLU A 78 -4.10 -9.85 1.26
C GLU A 78 -4.06 -8.39 1.70
N ARG A 79 -3.16 -8.07 2.64
CA ARG A 79 -3.02 -6.71 3.16
C ARG A 79 -2.51 -5.72 2.12
N LEU A 80 -1.55 -6.12 1.30
CA LEU A 80 -1.07 -5.30 0.18
C LEU A 80 -2.18 -5.05 -0.84
N THR A 81 -2.97 -6.09 -1.16
CA THR A 81 -4.10 -5.99 -2.09
C THR A 81 -5.18 -5.05 -1.55
N GLY A 82 -5.58 -5.19 -0.29
CA GLY A 82 -6.53 -4.29 0.35
C GLY A 82 -6.04 -2.83 0.43
N ALA A 83 -4.72 -2.63 0.55
CA ALA A 83 -4.15 -1.28 0.56
C ALA A 83 -4.17 -0.57 -0.81
N THR A 84 -4.45 -1.28 -1.90
CA THR A 84 -4.62 -0.66 -3.23
C THR A 84 -5.99 -0.02 -3.43
N GLU A 85 -6.98 -0.33 -2.58
CA GLU A 85 -8.32 0.22 -2.69
C GLU A 85 -8.32 1.75 -2.52
N GLY A 86 -8.99 2.44 -3.46
CA GLY A 86 -9.06 3.91 -3.46
C GLY A 86 -7.77 4.63 -3.85
N ARG A 87 -6.71 3.91 -4.26
CA ARG A 87 -5.44 4.50 -4.70
C ARG A 87 -5.38 4.70 -6.22
N PRO A 88 -4.57 5.67 -6.71
CA PRO A 88 -4.34 5.83 -8.14
C PRO A 88 -3.75 4.57 -8.77
N GLY A 89 -4.17 4.24 -9.99
CA GLY A 89 -3.74 3.02 -10.69
C GLY A 89 -2.22 2.86 -10.79
N SER A 90 -1.46 3.94 -11.04
CA SER A 90 0.01 3.88 -11.08
C SER A 90 0.64 3.52 -9.73
N TYR A 91 0.05 3.94 -8.61
CA TYR A 91 0.52 3.60 -7.26
C TYR A 91 0.19 2.14 -6.93
N ALA A 92 -1.04 1.72 -7.23
CA ALA A 92 -1.47 0.34 -7.06
C ALA A 92 -0.65 -0.63 -7.94
N ALA A 93 -0.25 -0.22 -9.15
CA ALA A 93 0.69 -0.97 -10.00
C ALA A 93 2.05 -1.18 -9.33
N GLY A 94 2.55 -0.17 -8.61
CA GLY A 94 3.77 -0.27 -7.80
C GLY A 94 3.65 -1.32 -6.71
N ILE A 95 2.53 -1.34 -5.99
CA ILE A 95 2.23 -2.35 -4.97
C ILE A 95 2.12 -3.75 -5.60
N GLN A 96 1.36 -3.88 -6.70
CA GLN A 96 1.18 -5.17 -7.36
C GLN A 96 2.51 -5.77 -7.84
N SER A 97 3.47 -4.96 -8.30
CA SER A 97 4.80 -5.47 -8.67
C SER A 97 5.49 -6.23 -7.52
N VAL A 98 5.31 -5.78 -6.28
CA VAL A 98 5.87 -6.46 -5.09
C VAL A 98 5.09 -7.72 -4.76
N VAL A 99 3.76 -7.70 -4.93
CA VAL A 99 2.92 -8.89 -4.74
C VAL A 99 3.33 -10.01 -5.71
N ASP A 100 3.61 -9.68 -6.97
CA ASP A 100 4.08 -10.64 -7.96
C ASP A 100 5.47 -11.20 -7.61
N GLU A 101 6.40 -10.33 -7.18
CA GLU A 101 7.72 -10.74 -6.68
C GLU A 101 7.61 -11.70 -5.48
N LEU A 102 6.72 -11.42 -4.51
CA LEU A 102 6.50 -12.27 -3.34
C LEU A 102 5.95 -13.65 -3.71
N LYS A 103 4.97 -13.72 -4.60
CA LYS A 103 4.39 -14.99 -5.06
C LYS A 103 5.42 -15.86 -5.79
N ASN A 104 6.27 -15.24 -6.61
CA ASN A 104 7.34 -15.95 -7.32
C ASN A 104 8.43 -16.46 -6.36
N ALA A 105 8.77 -15.68 -5.32
CA ALA A 105 9.73 -16.10 -4.31
C ALA A 105 9.21 -17.31 -3.49
N ASP A 106 7.95 -17.29 -3.10
CA ASP A 106 7.30 -18.39 -2.36
C ASP A 106 7.26 -19.68 -3.18
N ALA A 107 6.88 -19.60 -4.47
CA ALA A 107 6.87 -20.74 -5.38
C ALA A 107 8.27 -21.37 -5.58
N THR A 108 9.33 -20.55 -5.54
CA THR A 108 10.70 -21.05 -5.66
C THR A 108 11.16 -21.75 -4.37
N GLY A 109 10.77 -21.23 -3.20
CA GLY A 109 11.10 -21.84 -1.91
C GLY A 109 10.48 -23.24 -1.73
N GLN A 110 9.24 -23.44 -2.21
CA GLN A 110 8.58 -24.76 -2.13
C GLN A 110 9.23 -25.81 -3.04
N ALA A 111 9.72 -25.41 -4.23
CA ALA A 111 10.37 -26.32 -5.16
C ALA A 111 11.70 -26.89 -4.62
N GLU A 112 12.42 -26.11 -3.80
CA GLU A 112 13.67 -26.57 -3.16
C GLU A 112 13.40 -27.57 -2.03
N GLU A 113 12.32 -27.37 -1.26
CA GLU A 113 11.96 -28.23 -0.12
C GLU A 113 11.45 -29.63 -0.56
N GLU A 114 10.69 -29.71 -1.66
CA GLU A 114 10.27 -30.97 -2.27
C GLU A 114 11.45 -31.79 -2.84
N ASN A 115 12.49 -31.12 -3.34
CA ASN A 115 13.66 -31.81 -3.89
C ASN A 115 14.50 -32.47 -2.77
N LEU A 116 14.61 -31.83 -1.62
CA LEU A 116 15.35 -32.32 -0.46
C LEU A 116 14.68 -33.53 0.19
N THR A 117 13.35 -33.51 0.33
CA THR A 117 12.60 -34.63 0.93
C THR A 117 12.63 -35.89 0.07
N SER A 118 12.69 -35.74 -1.27
CA SER A 118 12.82 -36.86 -2.21
C SER A 118 14.19 -37.57 -2.15
N GLN A 119 15.25 -36.87 -1.73
CA GLN A 119 16.60 -37.44 -1.65
C GLN A 119 16.87 -38.21 -0.34
N VAL A 120 16.14 -37.90 0.75
CA VAL A 120 16.35 -38.55 2.06
C VAL A 120 15.78 -39.98 2.11
N GLY A 121 14.84 -40.33 1.22
CA GLY A 121 14.23 -41.67 1.14
C GLY A 121 15.07 -42.74 0.43
N ARG A 122 16.26 -42.41 -0.07
CA ARG A 122 17.13 -43.31 -0.84
C ARG A 122 18.37 -43.70 -0.03
N LYS A 123 18.17 -44.45 1.05
CA LYS A 123 19.25 -45.23 1.68
C LYS A 123 18.88 -46.70 1.59
N GLU A 124 19.71 -47.41 0.82
CA GLU A 124 19.76 -48.87 0.68
C GLU A 124 20.04 -49.56 2.03
#